data_AF-A0A9X3P622-F1
#
_entry.id   AF-A0A9X3P622-F1
#
_cell.length_a   1.000
_cell.length_b   1.000
_cell.length_c   1.000
_cell.angle_alpha   90.00
_cell.angle_beta   90.00
_cell.angle_gamma   90.00
#
_symmetry.space_group_name_H-M   'P 1'
#
loop_
_entity.id
_entity.type
_entity.pdbx_description
1 polymer ?
#
loop_
_entity_poly.entity_id
_entity_poly.type
_entity_poly.pdbx_seq_one_letter_code
_entity_poly.pdbx_strand_id
1 'polypeptide(L)'
;MTRSGERNALEPDPVPVLHRVRELCGRFPEGPLPPAEVKALRESIDTPGPVERTLLPDRRTRTREEFGAYKRERDAALAELAEWVRSAVSGSTADLERLGDRLRRLGDHRRLRFDPEMLGLGLQPEQTRAIALHLLHTGVSSGEIFVGLQLIETVVQPADASLIRTLGHLGRNYGYLASKAVRRLEFPAPHQFALAMRAPRTDRQQFAAALAGSPRADIDALMTTLSVADTIALLTMIGDIQGTPKWIEGNDALAATVVAAAESPSLLGEGVPALMSIACLIDEVAYGTAAFLPYSPGRREQVIAGLESALAAPAAWASVTAALERHPRDSELIWLQRRVLEARRGAIAGFPEGLAIRVAVPPPGSRQEVRTHLLIDGMPLVPRVFSLGVAAMPDRVLQCESGLVATVEPRDVKIADPDCVEECCGALYAEIRRDEAGGRVEWELRRTRSAHEHRERLVFDAAAYDAEIARVSSDFTWEWPARRAARLLRERLAPDLMARWDCRLGLVNSWNSDRSILELSFSYPDAPSSASDRPWLQFVYRTEIPDAAAVDDRAVGIAVERIASQFREGDPKRFAKVVSGSKELAASLGIPW
;
A
#
# COMPACT_ATOMS: atom_id res chain seq x y z
N MET A 1 -22.32 -14.57 -24.73
CA MET A 1 -21.14 -14.14 -23.97
C MET A 1 -19.93 -14.30 -24.87
N THR A 2 -19.49 -13.23 -25.50
CA THR A 2 -18.19 -13.19 -26.18
C THR A 2 -17.12 -12.84 -25.15
N ARG A 3 -15.96 -13.50 -25.22
CA ARG A 3 -14.83 -13.22 -24.31
C ARG A 3 -14.29 -11.81 -24.59
N SER A 4 -13.75 -11.14 -23.56
CA SER A 4 -13.04 -9.87 -23.69
C SER A 4 -11.96 -9.98 -24.78
N GLY A 5 -12.21 -9.37 -25.95
CA GLY A 5 -11.34 -9.43 -27.13
C GLY A 5 -11.95 -10.06 -28.39
N GLU A 6 -13.10 -10.74 -28.29
CA GLU A 6 -13.83 -11.21 -29.47
C GLU A 6 -14.56 -10.03 -30.11
N ARG A 7 -14.00 -9.54 -31.22
CA ARG A 7 -14.70 -8.64 -32.14
C ARG A 7 -16.09 -9.23 -32.39
N ASN A 8 -17.14 -8.45 -32.12
CA ASN A 8 -18.45 -8.83 -32.60
C ASN A 8 -18.33 -8.97 -34.11
N ALA A 9 -18.69 -10.13 -34.69
CA ALA A 9 -18.55 -10.37 -36.12
C ALA A 9 -19.31 -9.35 -36.98
N LEU A 10 -20.21 -8.57 -36.35
CA LEU A 10 -21.04 -7.54 -36.95
C LEU A 10 -20.51 -6.10 -36.76
N GLU A 11 -19.52 -5.88 -35.88
CA GLU A 11 -18.90 -4.56 -35.65
C GLU A 11 -17.37 -4.70 -35.63
N PRO A 12 -16.68 -4.46 -36.76
CA PRO A 12 -15.24 -4.66 -36.87
C PRO A 12 -14.41 -3.64 -36.08
N ASP A 13 -15.02 -2.52 -35.68
CA ASP A 13 -14.32 -1.41 -35.06
C ASP A 13 -14.09 -1.66 -33.55
N PRO A 14 -12.88 -1.40 -33.04
CA PRO A 14 -12.60 -1.53 -31.61
C PRO A 14 -13.41 -0.53 -30.78
N VAL A 15 -14.05 -1.01 -29.71
CA VAL A 15 -14.83 -0.17 -28.80
C VAL A 15 -13.90 0.73 -27.97
N PRO A 16 -14.11 2.06 -27.90
CA PRO A 16 -13.25 2.96 -27.13
C PRO A 16 -13.18 2.58 -25.65
N VAL A 17 -12.00 2.75 -25.05
CA VAL A 17 -11.75 2.36 -23.65
C VAL A 17 -12.74 3.03 -22.70
N LEU A 18 -13.06 4.31 -22.94
CA LEU A 18 -14.04 5.05 -22.15
C LEU A 18 -15.40 4.34 -22.06
N HIS A 19 -15.92 3.83 -23.18
CA HIS A 19 -17.20 3.12 -23.21
C HIS A 19 -17.14 1.83 -22.40
N ARG A 20 -16.04 1.09 -22.51
CA ARG A 20 -15.81 -0.16 -21.77
C ARG A 20 -15.71 0.07 -20.27
N VAL A 21 -15.06 1.16 -19.84
CA VAL A 21 -15.00 1.55 -18.42
C VAL A 21 -16.37 2.02 -17.92
N ARG A 22 -17.15 2.76 -18.72
CA ARG A 22 -18.53 3.14 -18.36
C ARG A 22 -19.42 1.93 -18.20
N GLU A 23 -19.34 0.97 -19.10
CA GLU A 23 -20.06 -0.31 -18.99
C GLU A 23 -19.66 -1.04 -17.72
N LEU A 24 -18.36 -1.14 -17.43
CA LEU A 24 -17.85 -1.73 -16.18
C LEU A 24 -18.44 -1.03 -14.95
N CYS A 25 -18.45 0.31 -14.94
CA CYS A 25 -19.07 1.09 -13.86
C CYS A 25 -20.58 0.86 -13.76
N GLY A 26 -21.29 0.68 -14.88
CA GLY A 26 -22.71 0.38 -14.90
C GLY A 26 -23.05 -1.00 -14.33
N ARG A 27 -22.20 -2.00 -14.55
CA ARG A 27 -22.35 -3.35 -13.95
C ARG A 27 -22.12 -3.37 -12.45
N PHE A 28 -21.29 -2.45 -11.95
CA PHE A 28 -20.93 -2.32 -10.54
C PHE A 28 -21.21 -0.89 -10.07
N PRO A 29 -22.48 -0.46 -9.91
CA PRO A 29 -22.81 0.94 -9.66
C PRO A 29 -22.27 1.47 -8.33
N GLU A 30 -22.03 0.58 -7.36
CA GLU A 30 -21.62 0.91 -6.00
C GLU A 30 -20.26 0.29 -5.65
N GLY A 31 -19.58 0.87 -4.65
CA GLY A 31 -18.33 0.33 -4.10
C GLY A 31 -17.12 0.37 -5.04
N PRO A 32 -16.01 -0.27 -4.67
CA PRO A 32 -14.85 -0.42 -5.54
C PRO A 32 -15.12 -1.37 -6.69
N LEU A 33 -14.52 -1.10 -7.85
CA LEU A 33 -14.57 -2.03 -8.98
C LEU A 33 -13.81 -3.32 -8.67
N PRO A 34 -14.30 -4.50 -9.11
CA PRO A 34 -13.60 -5.77 -8.89
C PRO A 34 -12.19 -5.74 -9.49
N PRO A 35 -11.13 -6.06 -8.72
CA PRO A 35 -9.75 -5.97 -9.20
C PRO A 35 -9.49 -6.84 -10.44
N ALA A 36 -10.13 -8.01 -10.53
CA ALA A 36 -10.02 -8.92 -11.67
C ALA A 36 -10.59 -8.32 -12.97
N GLU A 37 -11.73 -7.64 -12.90
CA GLU A 37 -12.37 -6.98 -14.04
C GLU A 37 -11.55 -5.78 -14.52
N VAL A 38 -11.06 -4.95 -13.59
CA VAL A 38 -10.17 -3.82 -13.92
C VAL A 38 -8.86 -4.33 -14.54
N LYS A 39 -8.31 -5.43 -14.00
CA LYS A 39 -7.10 -6.07 -14.56
C LYS A 39 -7.36 -6.60 -15.97
N ALA A 40 -8.43 -7.35 -16.20
CA ALA A 40 -8.78 -7.90 -17.51
C ALA A 40 -9.00 -6.78 -18.54
N LEU A 41 -9.65 -5.68 -18.15
CA LEU A 41 -9.82 -4.52 -19.01
C LEU A 41 -8.46 -3.90 -19.39
N ARG A 42 -7.56 -3.70 -18.42
CA ARG A 42 -6.19 -3.22 -18.70
C ARG A 42 -5.42 -4.13 -19.64
N GLU A 43 -5.44 -5.43 -19.40
CA GLU A 43 -4.73 -6.41 -20.24
C GLU A 43 -5.26 -6.39 -21.68
N SER A 44 -6.56 -6.19 -21.85
CA SER A 44 -7.16 -6.10 -23.19
C SER A 44 -6.80 -4.83 -23.96
N ILE A 45 -6.48 -3.72 -23.29
CA ILE A 45 -6.04 -2.45 -23.93
C ILE A 45 -4.52 -2.37 -24.04
N ASP A 46 -3.81 -3.21 -23.29
CA ASP A 46 -2.37 -3.43 -23.38
C ASP A 46 -2.00 -4.44 -24.47
N THR A 47 -2.96 -5.21 -25.00
CA THR A 47 -2.69 -6.25 -25.99
C THR A 47 -2.10 -5.59 -27.24
N PRO A 48 -0.82 -5.85 -27.54
CA PRO A 48 -0.18 -5.16 -28.63
C PRO A 48 -0.83 -5.59 -29.94
N GLY A 49 -1.14 -4.61 -30.79
CA GLY A 49 -1.17 -4.88 -32.24
C GLY A 49 0.20 -5.44 -32.68
N PRO A 50 0.39 -5.84 -33.95
CA PRO A 50 1.71 -6.24 -34.43
C PRO A 50 2.75 -5.17 -34.04
N VAL A 51 3.60 -5.49 -33.05
CA VAL A 51 4.55 -4.53 -32.48
C VAL A 51 5.60 -4.29 -33.53
N GLU A 52 5.53 -3.16 -34.21
CA GLU A 52 6.59 -2.76 -35.14
C GLU A 52 7.85 -2.32 -34.40
N ARG A 53 7.71 -1.81 -33.17
CA ARG A 53 8.85 -1.25 -32.42
C ARG A 53 8.62 -1.24 -30.90
N THR A 54 9.55 -1.83 -30.15
CA THR A 54 9.67 -1.63 -28.70
C THR A 54 10.62 -0.45 -28.46
N LEU A 55 10.14 0.64 -27.88
CA LEU A 55 10.95 1.85 -27.71
C LEU A 55 11.94 1.80 -26.53
N LEU A 56 11.77 0.88 -25.57
CA LEU A 56 12.65 0.81 -24.40
C LEU A 56 13.00 -0.64 -24.00
N PRO A 57 14.29 -0.98 -23.87
CA PRO A 57 14.73 -2.29 -23.38
C PRO A 57 14.34 -2.50 -21.90
N ASP A 58 14.33 -3.74 -21.42
CA ASP A 58 13.90 -4.09 -20.05
C ASP A 58 14.82 -3.56 -18.94
N ARG A 59 14.23 -3.15 -17.80
CA ARG A 59 14.87 -2.36 -16.72
C ARG A 59 15.73 -3.19 -15.77
N ARG A 60 15.63 -4.52 -15.80
CA ARG A 60 16.28 -5.39 -14.82
C ARG A 60 17.74 -5.60 -15.21
N THR A 61 18.63 -5.31 -14.26
CA THR A 61 20.12 -5.33 -14.32
C THR A 61 20.74 -4.37 -15.33
N ARG A 62 21.16 -3.18 -14.87
CA ARG A 62 21.93 -2.26 -15.72
C ARG A 62 23.14 -1.68 -15.01
N THR A 63 24.29 -1.83 -15.65
CA THR A 63 25.52 -1.06 -15.43
C THR A 63 25.28 0.43 -15.68
N ARG A 64 26.20 1.27 -15.22
CA ARG A 64 26.15 2.73 -15.42
C ARG A 64 26.11 3.12 -16.91
N GLU A 65 26.78 2.37 -17.78
CA GLU A 65 26.80 2.61 -19.23
C GLU A 65 25.44 2.29 -19.87
N GLU A 66 24.81 1.18 -19.45
CA GLU A 66 23.46 0.80 -19.90
C GLU A 66 22.40 1.79 -19.41
N PHE A 67 22.58 2.43 -18.24
CA PHE A 67 21.72 3.53 -17.81
C PHE A 67 21.83 4.75 -18.73
N GLY A 68 23.05 5.09 -19.18
CA GLY A 68 23.28 6.17 -20.15
C GLY A 68 22.65 5.90 -21.51
N ALA A 69 22.80 4.67 -22.03
CA ALA A 69 22.16 4.23 -23.27
C ALA A 69 20.63 4.31 -23.17
N TYR A 70 20.06 3.78 -22.08
CA TYR A 70 18.63 3.87 -21.82
C TYR A 70 18.11 5.30 -21.74
N LYS A 71 18.84 6.19 -21.06
CA LYS A 71 18.46 7.60 -20.99
C LYS A 71 18.36 8.21 -22.39
N ARG A 72 19.34 7.95 -23.27
CA ARG A 72 19.32 8.42 -24.66
C ARG A 72 18.15 7.85 -25.46
N GLU A 73 17.90 6.54 -25.36
CA GLU A 73 16.77 5.89 -26.05
C GLU A 73 15.42 6.45 -25.58
N ARG A 74 15.27 6.65 -24.26
CA ARG A 74 14.10 7.29 -23.67
C ARG A 74 13.93 8.72 -24.15
N ASP A 75 14.99 9.51 -24.17
CA ASP A 75 14.94 10.90 -24.59
C ASP A 75 14.61 10.99 -26.10
N ALA A 76 15.12 10.06 -26.92
CA ALA A 76 14.77 9.93 -28.35
C ALA A 76 13.30 9.54 -28.55
N ALA A 77 12.80 8.56 -27.80
CA ALA A 77 11.40 8.15 -27.81
C ALA A 77 10.45 9.30 -27.41
N LEU A 78 10.83 10.11 -26.41
CA LEU A 78 10.08 11.29 -26.01
C LEU A 78 10.07 12.37 -27.09
N ALA A 79 11.20 12.58 -27.79
CA ALA A 79 11.28 13.52 -28.91
C ALA A 79 10.39 13.10 -30.09
N GLU A 80 10.38 11.82 -30.43
CA GLU A 80 9.51 11.24 -31.48
C GLU A 80 8.03 11.38 -31.11
N LEU A 81 7.65 11.04 -29.87
CA LEU A 81 6.29 11.24 -29.37
C LEU A 81 5.87 12.72 -29.43
N ALA A 82 6.75 13.64 -29.05
CA ALA A 82 6.49 15.08 -29.13
C ALA A 82 6.26 15.54 -30.58
N GLU A 83 6.99 14.99 -31.54
CA GLU A 83 6.77 15.26 -32.98
C GLU A 83 5.41 14.73 -33.44
N TRP A 84 5.02 13.52 -33.03
CA TRP A 84 3.71 12.97 -33.37
C TRP A 84 2.58 13.85 -32.84
N VAL A 85 2.67 14.29 -31.59
CA VAL A 85 1.67 15.19 -31.00
C VAL A 85 1.65 16.54 -31.74
N ARG A 86 2.82 17.12 -32.06
CA ARG A 86 2.89 18.37 -32.85
C ARG A 86 2.28 18.22 -34.23
N SER A 87 2.41 17.06 -34.87
CA SER A 87 1.78 16.81 -36.18
C SER A 87 0.25 16.82 -36.13
N ALA A 88 -0.34 16.69 -34.92
CA ALA A 88 -1.78 16.77 -34.69
C ALA A 88 -2.29 18.18 -34.32
N VAL A 89 -1.43 19.21 -34.38
CA VAL A 89 -1.75 20.62 -34.06
C VAL A 89 -2.99 21.17 -34.78
N SER A 90 -3.21 20.73 -36.02
CA SER A 90 -4.32 21.22 -36.84
C SER A 90 -5.68 20.91 -36.22
N GLY A 91 -5.75 19.90 -35.34
CA GLY A 91 -6.98 19.35 -34.80
C GLY A 91 -7.86 18.66 -35.85
N SER A 92 -7.36 18.45 -37.07
CA SER A 92 -8.12 17.76 -38.11
C SER A 92 -8.34 16.30 -37.71
N THR A 93 -9.52 15.74 -38.02
CA THR A 93 -9.85 14.34 -37.71
C THR A 93 -8.79 13.39 -38.26
N ALA A 94 -8.31 13.62 -39.49
CA ALA A 94 -7.29 12.79 -40.11
C ALA A 94 -5.92 12.84 -39.40
N ASP A 95 -5.51 14.00 -38.87
CA ASP A 95 -4.26 14.09 -38.09
C ASP A 95 -4.39 13.41 -36.73
N LEU A 96 -5.55 13.54 -36.10
CA LEU A 96 -5.85 12.89 -34.81
C LEU A 96 -5.93 11.36 -34.95
N GLU A 97 -6.56 10.86 -36.02
CA GLU A 97 -6.59 9.42 -36.35
C GLU A 97 -5.18 8.88 -36.62
N ARG A 98 -4.36 9.63 -37.37
CA ARG A 98 -2.94 9.27 -37.60
C ARG A 98 -2.14 9.22 -36.30
N LEU A 99 -2.38 10.15 -35.38
CA LEU A 99 -1.75 10.12 -34.06
C LEU A 99 -2.18 8.87 -33.29
N GLY A 100 -3.48 8.55 -33.25
CA GLY A 100 -4.01 7.33 -32.63
C GLY A 100 -3.34 6.07 -33.19
N ASP A 101 -3.25 5.95 -34.52
CA ASP A 101 -2.57 4.83 -35.20
C ASP A 101 -1.11 4.68 -34.77
N ARG A 102 -0.36 5.78 -34.68
CA ARG A 102 1.05 5.74 -34.22
C ARG A 102 1.15 5.30 -32.76
N LEU A 103 0.26 5.81 -31.90
CA LEU A 103 0.22 5.44 -30.48
C LEU A 103 -0.18 3.97 -30.28
N ARG A 104 -1.06 3.42 -31.12
CA ARG A 104 -1.43 1.99 -31.10
C ARG A 104 -0.28 1.06 -31.44
N ARG A 105 0.63 1.50 -32.31
CA ARG A 105 1.86 0.76 -32.68
C ARG A 105 2.99 0.93 -31.67
N LEU A 106 2.83 1.83 -30.71
CA LEU A 106 3.84 2.16 -29.70
C LEU A 106 3.92 1.08 -28.62
N GLY A 107 5.01 0.29 -28.63
CA GLY A 107 5.31 -0.66 -27.56
C GLY A 107 5.59 0.04 -26.21
N ASP A 108 5.08 -0.53 -25.11
CA ASP A 108 5.26 -0.14 -23.69
C ASP A 108 5.44 1.37 -23.38
N HIS A 109 4.51 2.19 -23.87
CA HIS A 109 4.41 3.64 -23.62
C HIS A 109 4.34 4.02 -22.13
N ARG A 110 3.98 3.10 -21.23
CA ARG A 110 3.85 3.35 -19.78
C ARG A 110 5.15 3.81 -19.13
N ARG A 111 6.29 3.56 -19.80
CA ARG A 111 7.63 3.97 -19.37
C ARG A 111 7.99 5.40 -19.79
N LEU A 112 7.27 5.97 -20.75
CA LEU A 112 7.47 7.33 -21.25
C LEU A 112 6.63 8.29 -20.42
N ARG A 113 7.16 8.74 -19.28
CA ARG A 113 6.57 9.90 -18.60
C ARG A 113 6.81 11.11 -19.46
N PHE A 114 5.74 11.62 -20.05
CA PHE A 114 5.75 12.79 -20.90
C PHE A 114 5.12 13.96 -20.13
N ASP A 115 5.87 15.05 -20.10
CA ASP A 115 5.48 16.31 -19.48
C ASP A 115 5.39 17.32 -20.63
N PRO A 116 4.18 17.78 -20.99
CA PRO A 116 3.99 18.70 -22.11
C PRO A 116 4.82 19.98 -22.00
N GLU A 117 5.03 20.48 -20.77
CA GLU A 117 5.77 21.71 -20.52
C GLU A 117 7.27 21.48 -20.73
N MET A 118 7.82 20.39 -20.20
CA MET A 118 9.25 20.08 -20.36
C MET A 118 9.64 19.78 -21.80
N LEU A 119 8.73 19.23 -22.61
CA LEU A 119 9.00 18.86 -24.00
C LEU A 119 8.83 20.02 -25.00
N GLY A 120 8.41 21.20 -24.52
CA GLY A 120 8.31 22.40 -25.34
C GLY A 120 7.44 22.17 -26.58
N LEU A 121 6.27 21.55 -26.43
CA LEU A 121 5.43 21.17 -27.57
C LEU A 121 4.98 22.39 -28.41
N GLY A 122 4.97 23.58 -27.83
CA GLY A 122 4.59 24.82 -28.52
C GLY A 122 3.09 24.90 -28.88
N LEU A 123 2.27 24.04 -28.27
CA LEU A 123 0.82 23.99 -28.49
C LEU A 123 0.12 25.07 -27.68
N GLN A 124 -0.94 25.65 -28.24
CA GLN A 124 -1.87 26.44 -27.44
C GLN A 124 -2.67 25.53 -26.49
N PRO A 125 -3.15 26.05 -25.34
CA PRO A 125 -3.94 25.27 -24.39
C PRO A 125 -5.16 24.58 -25.03
N GLU A 126 -5.87 25.26 -25.93
CA GLU A 126 -7.05 24.74 -26.62
C GLU A 126 -6.71 23.59 -27.56
N GLN A 127 -5.57 23.68 -28.26
CA GLN A 127 -5.07 22.61 -29.15
C GLN A 127 -4.67 21.38 -28.33
N THR A 128 -3.94 21.60 -27.23
CA THR A 128 -3.56 20.54 -26.29
C THR A 128 -4.79 19.81 -25.76
N ARG A 129 -5.81 20.58 -25.34
CA ARG A 129 -7.07 20.03 -24.83
C ARG A 129 -7.84 19.27 -25.90
N ALA A 130 -7.92 19.79 -27.13
CA ALA A 130 -8.61 19.12 -28.23
C ALA A 130 -7.97 17.76 -28.58
N ILE A 131 -6.63 17.71 -28.68
CA ILE A 131 -5.91 16.46 -28.91
C ILE A 131 -6.15 15.48 -27.75
N ALA A 132 -6.04 15.96 -26.50
CA ALA A 132 -6.24 15.14 -25.32
C ALA A 132 -7.65 14.52 -25.28
N LEU A 133 -8.69 15.34 -25.48
CA LEU A 133 -10.08 14.88 -25.47
C LEU A 133 -10.36 13.90 -26.59
N HIS A 134 -9.80 14.12 -27.79
CA HIS A 134 -9.92 13.15 -28.87
C HIS A 134 -9.39 11.79 -28.42
N LEU A 135 -8.13 11.74 -27.97
CA LEU A 135 -7.49 10.48 -27.52
C LEU A 135 -8.26 9.80 -26.38
N LEU A 136 -8.84 10.55 -25.45
CA LEU A 136 -9.60 9.99 -24.32
C LEU A 136 -11.00 9.49 -24.72
N HIS A 137 -11.63 10.09 -25.74
CA HIS A 137 -12.94 9.69 -26.21
C HIS A 137 -12.89 8.54 -27.23
N THR A 138 -11.95 8.59 -28.16
CA THR A 138 -11.85 7.62 -29.28
C THR A 138 -10.79 6.56 -29.06
N GLY A 139 -9.88 6.74 -28.10
CA GLY A 139 -8.79 5.83 -27.84
C GLY A 139 -9.25 4.42 -27.50
N VAL A 140 -8.61 3.43 -28.11
CA VAL A 140 -8.91 2.00 -27.98
C VAL A 140 -7.75 1.21 -27.38
N SER A 141 -6.57 1.85 -27.26
CA SER A 141 -5.36 1.30 -26.69
C SER A 141 -4.93 2.03 -25.43
N SER A 142 -4.08 1.37 -24.65
CA SER A 142 -3.45 2.00 -23.50
C SER A 142 -2.60 3.23 -23.87
N GLY A 143 -1.95 3.23 -25.03
CA GLY A 143 -1.09 4.32 -25.47
C GLY A 143 -1.84 5.63 -25.68
N GLU A 144 -2.99 5.55 -26.36
CA GLU A 144 -3.88 6.70 -26.59
C GLU A 144 -4.39 7.28 -25.27
N ILE A 145 -4.92 6.43 -24.38
CA ILE A 145 -5.45 6.87 -23.08
C ILE A 145 -4.36 7.48 -22.19
N PHE A 146 -3.16 6.86 -22.17
CA PHE A 146 -2.07 7.32 -21.35
C PHE A 146 -1.53 8.68 -21.80
N VAL A 147 -1.34 8.89 -23.10
CA VAL A 147 -0.92 10.19 -23.67
C VAL A 147 -2.03 11.23 -23.50
N GLY A 148 -3.30 10.86 -23.75
CA GLY A 148 -4.43 11.75 -23.52
C GLY A 148 -4.52 12.25 -22.08
N LEU A 149 -4.30 11.38 -21.08
CA LEU A 149 -4.31 11.77 -19.67
C LEU A 149 -3.12 12.66 -19.27
N GLN A 150 -1.97 12.53 -19.93
CA GLN A 150 -0.83 13.44 -19.69
C GLN A 150 -1.06 14.81 -20.32
N LEU A 151 -1.63 14.86 -21.53
CA LEU A 151 -1.93 16.11 -22.20
C LEU A 151 -3.03 16.89 -21.49
N ILE A 152 -4.10 16.23 -21.01
CA ILE A 152 -5.20 16.92 -20.34
C ILE A 152 -4.77 17.51 -18.98
N GLU A 153 -3.71 16.99 -18.35
CA GLU A 153 -3.27 17.40 -17.01
C GLU A 153 -3.05 18.92 -16.89
N THR A 154 -2.49 19.55 -17.91
CA THR A 154 -2.12 20.98 -17.88
C THR A 154 -3.22 21.93 -18.34
N VAL A 155 -4.28 21.40 -18.97
CA VAL A 155 -5.34 22.17 -19.64
C VAL A 155 -6.75 21.74 -19.25
N VAL A 156 -6.86 20.95 -18.18
CA VAL A 156 -8.14 20.39 -17.70
C VAL A 156 -9.15 21.49 -17.35
N GLN A 157 -10.41 21.27 -17.71
CA GLN A 157 -11.53 22.13 -17.32
C GLN A 157 -12.55 21.35 -16.49
N PRO A 158 -13.42 22.02 -15.70
CA PRO A 158 -14.46 21.35 -14.90
C PRO A 158 -15.35 20.38 -15.69
N ALA A 159 -15.65 20.69 -16.95
CA ALA A 159 -16.43 19.82 -17.84
C ALA A 159 -15.76 18.46 -18.12
N ASP A 160 -14.44 18.36 -17.96
CA ASP A 160 -13.65 17.15 -18.22
C ASP A 160 -13.62 16.20 -17.02
N ALA A 161 -14.06 16.66 -15.84
CA ALA A 161 -13.90 15.92 -14.59
C ALA A 161 -14.57 14.53 -14.62
N SER A 162 -15.75 14.42 -15.24
CA SER A 162 -16.45 13.12 -15.36
C SER A 162 -15.67 12.12 -16.23
N LEU A 163 -15.13 12.60 -17.36
CA LEU A 163 -14.31 11.81 -18.27
C LEU A 163 -13.05 11.29 -17.55
N ILE A 164 -12.32 12.21 -16.90
CA ILE A 164 -11.06 11.89 -16.21
C ILE A 164 -11.30 10.92 -15.05
N ARG A 165 -12.35 11.13 -14.26
CA ARG A 165 -12.72 10.20 -13.17
C ARG A 165 -13.01 8.80 -13.70
N THR A 166 -13.80 8.72 -14.77
CA THR A 166 -14.15 7.44 -15.39
C THR A 166 -12.89 6.68 -15.79
N LEU A 167 -11.98 7.30 -16.54
CA LEU A 167 -10.74 6.65 -16.98
C LEU A 167 -9.76 6.38 -15.81
N GLY A 168 -9.79 7.19 -14.75
CA GLY A 168 -8.99 6.98 -13.55
C GLY A 168 -9.31 5.67 -12.82
N HIS A 169 -10.49 5.09 -13.02
CA HIS A 169 -10.87 3.79 -12.46
C HIS A 169 -10.08 2.60 -13.05
N LEU A 170 -9.34 2.80 -14.15
CA LEU A 170 -8.34 1.83 -14.62
C LEU A 170 -7.20 1.62 -13.61
N GLY A 171 -7.04 2.54 -12.65
CA GLY A 171 -6.05 2.42 -11.58
C GLY A 171 -4.62 2.52 -12.08
N ARG A 172 -3.64 2.07 -11.27
CA ARG A 172 -2.20 2.17 -11.54
C ARG A 172 -1.82 3.54 -12.14
N ASN A 173 -1.07 3.56 -13.24
CA ASN A 173 -0.58 4.78 -13.85
C ASN A 173 -1.70 5.67 -14.43
N TYR A 174 -2.81 5.11 -14.92
CA TYR A 174 -3.94 5.93 -15.41
C TYR A 174 -4.62 6.65 -14.25
N GLY A 175 -4.84 5.95 -13.15
CA GLY A 175 -5.37 6.55 -11.93
C GLY A 175 -4.44 7.64 -11.39
N TYR A 176 -3.12 7.44 -11.45
CA TYR A 176 -2.15 8.46 -11.04
C TYR A 176 -2.25 9.72 -11.90
N LEU A 177 -2.30 9.57 -13.23
CA LEU A 177 -2.44 10.71 -14.15
C LEU A 177 -3.80 11.39 -14.01
N ALA A 178 -4.88 10.63 -13.87
CA ALA A 178 -6.21 11.15 -13.61
C ALA A 178 -6.26 11.93 -12.29
N SER A 179 -5.60 11.43 -11.24
CA SER A 179 -5.44 12.15 -9.97
C SER A 179 -4.68 13.46 -10.17
N LYS A 180 -3.56 13.47 -10.89
CA LYS A 180 -2.81 14.71 -11.19
C LYS A 180 -3.67 15.72 -11.94
N ALA A 181 -4.39 15.30 -12.98
CA ALA A 181 -5.27 16.18 -13.75
C ALA A 181 -6.38 16.76 -12.85
N VAL A 182 -7.08 15.91 -12.09
CA VAL A 182 -8.13 16.37 -11.18
C VAL A 182 -7.63 17.37 -10.13
N ARG A 183 -6.38 17.26 -9.65
CA ARG A 183 -5.80 18.24 -8.70
C ARG A 183 -5.69 19.66 -9.24
N ARG A 184 -5.80 19.86 -10.56
CA ARG A 184 -5.77 21.17 -11.22
C ARG A 184 -7.16 21.79 -11.38
N LEU A 185 -8.22 21.03 -11.10
CA LEU A 185 -9.58 21.56 -11.08
C LEU A 185 -9.81 22.47 -9.87
N GLU A 186 -10.78 23.37 -10.00
CA GLU A 186 -11.37 24.05 -8.85
C GLU A 186 -12.08 23.01 -7.97
N PHE A 187 -11.84 23.03 -6.66
CA PHE A 187 -12.36 22.03 -5.70
C PHE A 187 -12.02 20.58 -6.08
N PRO A 188 -10.74 20.17 -6.03
CA PRO A 188 -10.31 18.83 -6.44
C PRO A 188 -10.76 17.70 -5.50
N ALA A 189 -11.07 18.00 -4.22
CA ALA A 189 -11.31 16.99 -3.20
C ALA A 189 -12.50 16.05 -3.51
N PRO A 190 -13.70 16.51 -3.90
CA PRO A 190 -14.80 15.64 -4.30
C PRO A 190 -14.45 14.67 -5.44
N HIS A 191 -13.65 15.13 -6.39
CA HIS A 191 -13.23 14.32 -7.52
C HIS A 191 -12.19 13.26 -7.12
N GLN A 192 -11.24 13.60 -6.23
CA GLN A 192 -10.30 12.61 -5.67
C GLN A 192 -11.01 11.57 -4.81
N PHE A 193 -11.97 12.00 -3.99
CA PHE A 193 -12.77 11.10 -3.17
C PHE A 193 -13.58 10.12 -4.04
N ALA A 194 -14.25 10.61 -5.08
CA ALA A 194 -14.98 9.76 -6.02
C ALA A 194 -14.07 8.74 -6.74
N LEU A 195 -12.83 9.13 -7.08
CA LEU A 195 -11.83 8.20 -7.63
C LEU A 195 -11.44 7.14 -6.60
N ALA A 196 -11.17 7.54 -5.36
CA ALA A 196 -10.75 6.66 -4.28
C ALA A 196 -11.80 5.60 -3.95
N MET A 197 -13.08 6.00 -3.83
CA MET A 197 -14.18 5.09 -3.49
C MET A 197 -14.37 3.95 -4.49
N ARG A 198 -14.10 4.24 -5.77
CA ARG A 198 -14.26 3.31 -6.88
C ARG A 198 -13.01 2.50 -7.20
N ALA A 199 -11.84 2.95 -6.73
CA ALA A 199 -10.58 2.27 -6.99
C ALA A 199 -10.44 0.98 -6.17
N PRO A 200 -9.85 -0.08 -6.75
CA PRO A 200 -9.35 -1.21 -5.98
C PRO A 200 -8.46 -0.74 -4.83
N ARG A 201 -8.52 -1.40 -3.67
CA ARG A 201 -7.78 -0.99 -2.46
C ARG A 201 -6.28 -0.76 -2.72
N THR A 202 -5.67 -1.61 -3.55
CA THR A 202 -4.25 -1.49 -3.94
C THR A 202 -3.90 -0.19 -4.67
N ASP A 203 -4.88 0.48 -5.25
CA ASP A 203 -4.72 1.69 -6.07
C ASP A 203 -5.26 2.94 -5.34
N ARG A 204 -5.94 2.79 -4.19
CA ARG A 204 -6.52 3.90 -3.41
C ARG A 204 -5.49 4.86 -2.84
N GLN A 205 -4.30 4.34 -2.47
CA GLN A 205 -3.25 5.08 -1.79
C GLN A 205 -2.90 6.40 -2.49
N GLN A 206 -2.85 6.42 -3.82
CA GLN A 206 -2.50 7.64 -4.57
C GLN A 206 -3.58 8.73 -4.49
N PHE A 207 -4.86 8.34 -4.43
CA PHE A 207 -5.97 9.28 -4.29
C PHE A 207 -6.09 9.78 -2.85
N ALA A 208 -5.90 8.88 -1.88
CA ALA A 208 -5.83 9.25 -0.47
C ALA A 208 -4.65 10.20 -0.20
N ALA A 209 -3.48 9.96 -0.79
CA ALA A 209 -2.34 10.88 -0.70
C ALA A 209 -2.65 12.25 -1.33
N ALA A 210 -3.42 12.29 -2.42
CA ALA A 210 -3.87 13.54 -3.01
C ALA A 210 -4.83 14.31 -2.08
N LEU A 211 -5.79 13.61 -1.45
CA LEU A 211 -6.72 14.18 -0.46
C LEU A 211 -6.01 14.68 0.79
N ALA A 212 -5.01 13.95 1.28
CA ALA A 212 -4.18 14.38 2.40
C ALA A 212 -3.40 15.67 2.14
N GLY A 213 -2.99 15.87 0.89
CA GLY A 213 -2.34 17.10 0.44
C GLY A 213 -3.30 18.23 0.06
N SER A 214 -4.62 18.02 0.12
CA SER A 214 -5.60 19.05 -0.23
C SER A 214 -5.66 20.17 0.81
N PRO A 215 -5.96 21.41 0.40
CA PRO A 215 -6.28 22.50 1.33
C PRO A 215 -7.42 22.11 2.27
N ARG A 216 -7.35 22.57 3.53
CA ARG A 216 -8.41 22.32 4.53
C ARG A 216 -9.79 22.78 4.06
N ALA A 217 -9.89 23.95 3.43
CA ALA A 217 -11.16 24.47 2.93
C ALA A 217 -11.83 23.53 1.91
N ASP A 218 -11.06 22.85 1.06
CA ASP A 218 -11.59 21.89 0.08
C ASP A 218 -12.12 20.62 0.77
N ILE A 219 -11.43 20.17 1.82
CA ILE A 219 -11.86 19.02 2.63
C ILE A 219 -13.10 19.35 3.43
N ASP A 220 -13.15 20.53 4.06
CA ASP A 220 -14.33 21.00 4.80
C ASP A 220 -15.53 21.09 3.85
N ALA A 221 -15.36 21.67 2.65
CA ALA A 221 -16.41 21.72 1.62
C ALA A 221 -16.85 20.31 1.18
N LEU A 222 -15.91 19.39 0.93
CA LEU A 222 -16.22 18.00 0.62
C LEU A 222 -17.07 17.37 1.73
N MET A 223 -16.65 17.51 3.00
CA MET A 223 -17.33 16.89 4.14
C MET A 223 -18.78 17.34 4.28
N THR A 224 -19.13 18.56 3.88
CA THR A 224 -20.55 19.02 3.89
C THR A 224 -21.45 18.22 2.95
N THR A 225 -20.86 17.52 1.97
CA THR A 225 -21.58 16.71 0.97
C THR A 225 -21.56 15.21 1.28
N LEU A 226 -20.73 14.77 2.23
CA LEU A 226 -20.54 13.36 2.54
C LEU A 226 -21.54 12.88 3.59
N SER A 227 -21.96 11.62 3.44
CA SER A 227 -22.62 10.90 4.54
C SER A 227 -21.62 10.62 5.68
N VAL A 228 -22.12 10.17 6.84
CA VAL A 228 -21.26 9.70 7.93
C VAL A 228 -20.41 8.52 7.46
N ALA A 229 -21.01 7.54 6.79
CA ALA A 229 -20.30 6.40 6.21
C ALA A 229 -19.18 6.82 5.25
N ASP A 230 -19.46 7.77 4.35
CA ASP A 230 -18.46 8.28 3.39
C ASP A 230 -17.34 9.07 4.07
N THR A 231 -17.66 9.81 5.12
CA THR A 231 -16.66 10.54 5.92
C THR A 231 -15.74 9.56 6.67
N ILE A 232 -16.28 8.46 7.21
CA ILE A 232 -15.48 7.41 7.83
C ILE A 232 -14.67 6.64 6.77
N ALA A 233 -15.23 6.41 5.59
CA ALA A 233 -14.47 5.84 4.47
C ALA A 233 -13.30 6.75 4.06
N LEU A 234 -13.51 8.07 3.98
CA LEU A 234 -12.44 9.05 3.78
C LEU A 234 -11.37 8.93 4.87
N LEU A 235 -11.75 8.94 6.14
CA LEU A 235 -10.84 8.89 7.27
C LEU A 235 -10.00 7.60 7.28
N THR A 236 -10.63 6.44 7.05
CA THR A 236 -9.93 5.16 6.99
C THR A 236 -9.02 5.04 5.77
N MET A 237 -9.40 5.60 4.61
CA MET A 237 -8.51 5.71 3.45
C MET A 237 -7.31 6.62 3.72
N ILE A 238 -7.49 7.66 4.54
CA ILE A 238 -6.41 8.54 4.96
C ILE A 238 -5.50 7.83 5.96
N GLY A 239 -6.04 7.05 6.89
CA GLY A 239 -5.26 6.11 7.71
C GLY A 239 -4.44 5.10 6.92
N ASP A 240 -4.87 4.83 5.68
CA ASP A 240 -4.14 3.98 4.75
C ASP A 240 -2.81 4.62 4.25
N ILE A 241 -2.68 5.95 4.32
CA ILE A 241 -1.50 6.70 3.87
C ILE A 241 -0.48 6.90 5.00
N GLN A 242 0.66 7.45 4.63
CA GLN A 242 1.71 7.79 5.58
C GLN A 242 1.60 9.23 6.06
N GLY A 243 1.67 9.40 7.37
CA GLY A 243 1.62 10.69 8.06
C GLY A 243 0.22 11.25 8.30
N THR A 244 0.16 12.22 9.21
CA THR A 244 -1.07 12.92 9.56
C THR A 244 -1.27 14.13 8.64
N PRO A 245 -2.34 14.18 7.82
CA PRO A 245 -2.70 15.38 7.09
C PRO A 245 -2.91 16.56 8.02
N LYS A 246 -2.43 17.74 7.61
CA LYS A 246 -2.55 18.98 8.42
C LYS A 246 -4.00 19.38 8.70
N TRP A 247 -4.94 18.98 7.85
CA TRP A 247 -6.35 19.33 8.01
C TRP A 247 -7.09 18.46 9.03
N ILE A 248 -6.47 17.40 9.58
CA ILE A 248 -7.05 16.60 10.68
C ILE A 248 -6.97 17.36 12.00
N GLU A 249 -5.84 18.01 12.26
CA GLU A 249 -5.60 18.70 13.52
C GLU A 249 -6.60 19.86 13.69
N GLY A 250 -7.35 19.84 14.79
CA GLY A 250 -8.39 20.83 15.08
C GLY A 250 -9.59 20.77 14.13
N ASN A 251 -9.92 19.60 13.57
CA ASN A 251 -11.12 19.41 12.75
C ASN A 251 -12.32 18.94 13.59
N ASP A 252 -13.09 19.88 14.12
CA ASP A 252 -14.25 19.59 14.99
C ASP A 252 -15.38 18.86 14.25
N ALA A 253 -15.60 19.18 12.97
CA ALA A 253 -16.63 18.52 12.17
C ALA A 253 -16.33 17.02 11.97
N LEU A 254 -15.06 16.69 11.76
CA LEU A 254 -14.61 15.32 11.62
C LEU A 254 -14.69 14.58 12.96
N ALA A 255 -14.26 15.21 14.05
CA ALA A 255 -14.42 14.67 15.40
C ALA A 255 -15.89 14.37 15.73
N ALA A 256 -16.78 15.32 15.44
CA ALA A 256 -18.22 15.15 15.64
C ALA A 256 -18.80 14.00 14.80
N THR A 257 -18.34 13.82 13.57
CA THR A 257 -18.76 12.72 12.70
C THR A 257 -18.32 11.36 13.23
N VAL A 258 -17.07 11.25 13.70
CA VAL A 258 -16.55 10.03 14.33
C VAL A 258 -17.31 9.70 15.61
N VAL A 259 -17.61 10.72 16.42
CA VAL A 259 -18.45 10.60 17.60
C VAL A 259 -19.85 10.07 17.25
N ALA A 260 -20.52 10.67 16.25
CA ALA A 260 -21.84 10.22 15.81
C ALA A 260 -21.82 8.77 15.32
N ALA A 261 -20.77 8.36 14.61
CA ALA A 261 -20.59 6.98 14.17
C ALA A 261 -20.43 5.99 15.35
N ALA A 262 -19.74 6.39 16.41
CA ALA A 262 -19.59 5.56 17.62
C ALA A 262 -20.89 5.45 18.43
N GLU A 263 -21.67 6.54 18.50
CA GLU A 263 -22.96 6.57 19.21
C GLU A 263 -24.08 5.88 18.42
N SER A 264 -23.99 5.88 17.08
CA SER A 264 -24.97 5.25 16.19
C SER A 264 -24.27 4.49 15.06
N PRO A 265 -23.73 3.28 15.34
CA PRO A 265 -22.97 2.50 14.36
C PRO A 265 -23.73 2.14 13.08
N SER A 266 -25.07 2.14 13.11
CA SER A 266 -25.92 1.94 11.92
C SER A 266 -25.75 3.03 10.87
N LEU A 267 -25.21 4.20 11.23
CA LEU A 267 -24.84 5.26 10.27
C LEU A 267 -23.72 4.83 9.31
N LEU A 268 -23.00 3.76 9.64
CA LEU A 268 -21.97 3.14 8.79
C LEU A 268 -22.53 2.06 7.86
N GLY A 269 -23.85 1.84 7.89
CA GLY A 269 -24.55 0.80 7.16
C GLY A 269 -24.77 -0.47 7.98
N GLU A 270 -25.02 -1.58 7.29
CA GLU A 270 -25.33 -2.88 7.89
C GLU A 270 -24.41 -4.00 7.39
N GLY A 271 -24.39 -5.10 8.13
CA GLY A 271 -23.67 -6.32 7.74
C GLY A 271 -22.14 -6.19 7.78
N VAL A 272 -21.47 -7.08 7.04
CA VAL A 272 -20.01 -7.21 7.04
C VAL A 272 -19.27 -5.91 6.66
N PRO A 273 -19.67 -5.16 5.60
CA PRO A 273 -18.96 -3.93 5.23
C PRO A 273 -18.95 -2.89 6.35
N ALA A 274 -20.08 -2.71 7.05
CA ALA A 274 -20.16 -1.79 8.18
C ALA A 274 -19.26 -2.23 9.35
N LEU A 275 -19.23 -3.54 9.65
CA LEU A 275 -18.35 -4.09 10.68
C LEU A 275 -16.86 -3.93 10.33
N MET A 276 -16.47 -4.08 9.06
CA MET A 276 -15.10 -3.77 8.62
C MET A 276 -14.75 -2.29 8.83
N SER A 277 -15.66 -1.38 8.49
CA SER A 277 -15.47 0.06 8.72
C SER A 277 -15.31 0.38 10.20
N ILE A 278 -16.12 -0.23 11.08
CA ILE A 278 -15.99 -0.07 12.54
C ILE A 278 -14.63 -0.57 13.02
N ALA A 279 -14.21 -1.77 12.59
CA ALA A 279 -12.93 -2.34 13.00
C ALA A 279 -11.73 -1.48 12.57
N CYS A 280 -11.76 -0.91 11.35
CA CYS A 280 -10.73 0.02 10.89
C CYS A 280 -10.77 1.36 11.64
N LEU A 281 -11.97 1.87 11.92
CA LEU A 281 -12.15 3.14 12.63
C LEU A 281 -11.64 3.07 14.07
N ILE A 282 -11.81 1.93 14.75
CA ILE A 282 -11.25 1.69 16.07
C ILE A 282 -9.72 1.89 16.05
N ASP A 283 -9.02 1.25 15.10
CA ASP A 283 -7.56 1.38 15.00
C ASP A 283 -7.14 2.81 14.63
N GLU A 284 -7.90 3.51 13.77
CA GLU A 284 -7.59 4.91 13.44
C GLU A 284 -7.76 5.86 14.63
N VAL A 285 -8.83 5.72 15.41
CA VAL A 285 -9.05 6.53 16.62
C VAL A 285 -8.06 6.14 17.71
N ALA A 286 -7.73 4.86 17.85
CA ALA A 286 -6.84 4.38 18.90
C ALA A 286 -5.36 4.63 18.60
N TYR A 287 -4.92 4.52 17.35
CA TYR A 287 -3.50 4.47 17.03
C TYR A 287 -3.08 5.24 15.77
N GLY A 288 -4.06 5.59 14.93
CA GLY A 288 -3.83 6.24 13.65
C GLY A 288 -3.91 7.75 13.71
N THR A 289 -4.33 8.35 12.60
CA THR A 289 -4.36 9.81 12.45
C THR A 289 -5.57 10.45 13.12
N ALA A 290 -6.67 9.70 13.24
CA ALA A 290 -7.88 10.17 13.92
C ALA A 290 -7.68 10.38 15.43
N ALA A 291 -6.63 9.79 16.02
CA ALA A 291 -6.21 10.07 17.39
C ALA A 291 -5.98 11.56 17.70
N PHE A 292 -5.61 12.37 16.70
CA PHE A 292 -5.33 13.82 16.83
C PHE A 292 -6.54 14.72 16.58
N LEU A 293 -7.72 14.14 16.41
CA LEU A 293 -8.95 14.93 16.38
C LEU A 293 -9.17 15.60 17.74
N PRO A 294 -9.81 16.79 17.77
CA PRO A 294 -9.99 17.58 18.99
C PRO A 294 -11.05 16.99 19.93
N TYR A 295 -10.80 15.79 20.45
CA TYR A 295 -11.64 15.16 21.46
C TYR A 295 -11.51 15.90 22.79
N SER A 296 -12.64 16.09 23.48
CA SER A 296 -12.60 16.46 24.89
C SER A 296 -11.98 15.33 25.74
N PRO A 297 -11.44 15.62 26.94
CA PRO A 297 -10.84 14.61 27.80
C PRO A 297 -11.78 13.41 28.04
N GLY A 298 -11.28 12.19 27.84
CA GLY A 298 -12.06 10.95 27.98
C GLY A 298 -13.01 10.63 26.82
N ARG A 299 -13.22 11.56 25.86
CA ARG A 299 -14.17 11.35 24.76
C ARG A 299 -13.65 10.38 23.72
N ARG A 300 -12.35 10.36 23.48
CA ARG A 300 -11.69 9.43 22.55
C ARG A 300 -11.87 7.98 22.99
N GLU A 301 -11.73 7.73 24.29
CA GLU A 301 -11.93 6.43 24.93
C GLU A 301 -13.40 6.00 24.84
N GLN A 302 -14.34 6.92 25.05
CA GLN A 302 -15.77 6.64 24.88
C GLN A 302 -16.11 6.27 23.42
N VAL A 303 -15.50 6.96 22.44
CA VAL A 303 -15.67 6.64 21.02
C VAL A 303 -15.19 5.22 20.74
N ILE A 304 -13.99 4.86 21.20
CA ILE A 304 -13.43 3.50 21.04
C ILE A 304 -14.35 2.47 21.69
N ALA A 305 -14.76 2.69 22.94
CA ALA A 305 -15.63 1.78 23.67
C ALA A 305 -17.00 1.60 22.99
N GLY A 306 -17.57 2.66 22.41
CA GLY A 306 -18.81 2.59 21.63
C GLY A 306 -18.68 1.72 20.38
N LEU A 307 -17.59 1.92 19.62
CA LEU A 307 -17.28 1.12 18.43
C LEU A 307 -16.96 -0.35 18.78
N GLU A 308 -16.21 -0.60 19.85
CA GLU A 308 -15.93 -1.96 20.33
C GLU A 308 -17.20 -2.67 20.79
N SER A 309 -18.10 -1.98 21.49
CA SER A 309 -19.40 -2.51 21.89
C SER A 309 -20.22 -2.95 20.66
N ALA A 310 -20.18 -2.16 19.59
CA ALA A 310 -20.82 -2.51 18.32
C ALA A 310 -20.23 -3.78 17.69
N LEU A 311 -18.91 -3.93 17.67
CA LEU A 311 -18.25 -5.16 17.20
C LEU A 311 -18.50 -6.37 18.12
N ALA A 312 -18.56 -6.15 19.43
CA ALA A 312 -18.77 -7.21 20.41
C ALA A 312 -20.21 -7.73 20.44
N ALA A 313 -21.15 -7.03 19.80
CA ALA A 313 -22.55 -7.39 19.75
C ALA A 313 -22.78 -8.81 19.17
N PRO A 314 -23.72 -9.61 19.71
CA PRO A 314 -24.01 -10.94 19.18
C PRO A 314 -24.37 -10.96 17.69
N ALA A 315 -25.04 -9.92 17.20
CA ALA A 315 -25.41 -9.77 15.79
C ALA A 315 -24.19 -9.63 14.86
N ALA A 316 -23.12 -8.98 15.33
CA ALA A 316 -21.87 -8.86 14.58
C ALA A 316 -21.22 -10.24 14.40
N TRP A 317 -21.12 -11.02 15.48
CA TRP A 317 -20.61 -12.40 15.43
C TRP A 317 -21.42 -13.29 14.49
N ALA A 318 -22.76 -13.23 14.56
CA ALA A 318 -23.63 -13.99 13.68
C ALA A 318 -23.44 -13.62 12.20
N SER A 319 -23.33 -12.33 11.90
CA SER A 319 -23.12 -11.82 10.53
C SER A 319 -21.81 -12.30 9.94
N VAL A 320 -20.71 -12.21 10.70
CA VAL A 320 -19.38 -12.64 10.26
C VAL A 320 -19.33 -14.16 10.10
N THR A 321 -19.92 -14.92 11.02
CA THR A 321 -19.97 -16.39 10.94
C THR A 321 -20.73 -16.85 9.71
N ALA A 322 -21.92 -16.30 9.45
CA ALA A 322 -22.70 -16.64 8.27
C ALA A 322 -22.00 -16.27 6.95
N ALA A 323 -21.18 -15.21 6.94
CA ALA A 323 -20.37 -14.86 5.79
C ALA A 323 -19.21 -15.85 5.59
N LEU A 324 -18.53 -16.25 6.67
CA LEU A 324 -17.45 -17.25 6.64
C LEU A 324 -17.93 -18.63 6.22
N GLU A 325 -19.15 -19.03 6.57
CA GLU A 325 -19.73 -20.28 6.09
C GLU A 325 -19.85 -20.31 4.56
N ARG A 326 -20.15 -19.18 3.93
CA ARG A 326 -20.20 -19.04 2.46
C ARG A 326 -18.82 -18.91 1.83
N HIS A 327 -17.89 -18.27 2.54
CA HIS A 327 -16.56 -17.94 2.06
C HIS A 327 -15.47 -18.30 3.10
N PRO A 328 -15.24 -19.59 3.36
CA PRO A 328 -14.40 -20.03 4.50
C PRO A 328 -12.90 -19.73 4.36
N ARG A 329 -12.47 -19.26 3.19
CA ARG A 329 -11.07 -18.89 2.89
C ARG A 329 -10.90 -17.39 2.66
N ASP A 330 -11.93 -16.59 2.92
CA ASP A 330 -11.84 -15.15 2.77
C ASP A 330 -11.02 -14.55 3.94
N SER A 331 -9.81 -14.09 3.65
CA SER A 331 -8.92 -13.55 4.66
C SER A 331 -9.49 -12.33 5.36
N GLU A 332 -10.27 -11.48 4.68
CA GLU A 332 -10.86 -10.27 5.28
C GLU A 332 -11.93 -10.65 6.31
N LEU A 333 -12.75 -11.67 6.01
CA LEU A 333 -13.72 -12.20 6.97
C LEU A 333 -13.04 -12.88 8.18
N ILE A 334 -11.95 -13.61 7.95
CA ILE A 334 -11.20 -14.27 9.03
C ILE A 334 -10.52 -13.22 9.93
N TRP A 335 -9.96 -12.18 9.33
CA TRP A 335 -9.46 -11.02 10.07
C TRP A 335 -10.57 -10.36 10.89
N LEU A 336 -11.72 -10.07 10.28
CA LEU A 336 -12.85 -9.43 10.96
C LEU A 336 -13.38 -10.29 12.12
N GLN A 337 -13.41 -11.61 11.95
CA GLN A 337 -13.76 -12.54 13.02
C GLN A 337 -12.82 -12.41 14.23
N ARG A 338 -11.50 -12.31 13.99
CA ARG A 338 -10.52 -12.08 15.07
C ARG A 338 -10.77 -10.75 15.78
N ARG A 339 -11.06 -9.68 15.03
CA ARG A 339 -11.39 -8.35 15.59
C ARG A 339 -12.66 -8.39 16.45
N VAL A 340 -13.70 -9.10 16.02
CA VAL A 340 -14.91 -9.31 16.83
C VAL A 340 -14.58 -10.09 18.12
N LEU A 341 -13.75 -11.12 18.05
CA LEU A 341 -13.34 -11.87 19.25
C LEU A 341 -12.51 -11.03 20.22
N GLU A 342 -11.63 -10.19 19.72
CA GLU A 342 -10.83 -9.25 20.52
C GLU A 342 -11.73 -8.24 21.24
N ALA A 343 -12.68 -7.63 20.53
CA ALA A 343 -13.66 -6.72 21.11
C ALA A 343 -14.49 -7.41 22.22
N ARG A 344 -14.92 -8.65 22.02
CA ARG A 344 -15.67 -9.43 23.03
C ARG A 344 -14.85 -9.78 24.28
N ARG A 345 -13.52 -9.78 24.19
CA ARG A 345 -12.63 -9.97 25.36
C ARG A 345 -12.34 -8.65 26.09
N GLY A 346 -12.68 -7.50 25.51
CA GLY A 346 -12.30 -6.18 26.03
C GLY A 346 -10.79 -5.93 25.88
N ALA A 347 -10.21 -6.30 24.73
CA ALA A 347 -8.75 -6.31 24.55
C ALA A 347 -8.11 -4.91 24.48
N ILE A 348 -8.84 -3.87 24.06
CA ILE A 348 -8.29 -2.50 24.07
C ILE A 348 -8.38 -1.95 25.50
N ALA A 349 -7.35 -2.26 26.28
CA ALA A 349 -7.09 -1.57 27.53
C ALA A 349 -6.93 -0.08 27.24
N GLY A 350 -7.39 0.77 28.18
CA GLY A 350 -7.30 2.23 28.08
C GLY A 350 -5.88 2.74 27.84
N PHE A 351 -5.73 4.05 27.73
CA PHE A 351 -4.46 4.68 27.46
C PHE A 351 -3.74 5.02 28.77
N PRO A 352 -2.79 4.19 29.24
CA PRO A 352 -2.05 4.52 30.45
C PRO A 352 -1.14 5.72 30.22
N GLU A 353 -0.79 6.40 31.31
CA GLU A 353 0.30 7.37 31.33
C GLU A 353 1.64 6.67 31.02
N GLY A 354 2.57 7.40 30.42
CA GLY A 354 3.88 6.88 29.99
C GLY A 354 3.82 6.15 28.65
N LEU A 355 4.65 5.10 28.52
CA LEU A 355 4.75 4.31 27.29
C LEU A 355 3.73 3.17 27.29
N ALA A 356 2.93 3.11 26.23
CA ALA A 356 2.17 1.92 25.87
C ALA A 356 2.50 1.46 24.46
N ILE A 357 2.60 0.15 24.27
CA ILE A 357 2.91 -0.49 22.99
C ILE A 357 1.74 -1.37 22.59
N ARG A 358 1.25 -1.14 21.37
CA ARG A 358 0.14 -1.90 20.79
C ARG A 358 0.53 -2.41 19.43
N VAL A 359 0.12 -3.63 19.12
CA VAL A 359 0.33 -4.23 17.81
C VAL A 359 -1.01 -4.27 17.09
N ALA A 360 -1.10 -3.57 15.96
CA ALA A 360 -2.30 -3.55 15.13
C ALA A 360 -2.07 -4.32 13.84
N VAL A 361 -3.05 -5.15 13.48
CA VAL A 361 -3.04 -5.93 12.24
C VAL A 361 -4.03 -5.28 11.27
N PRO A 362 -3.57 -4.58 10.23
CA PRO A 362 -4.48 -3.97 9.27
C PRO A 362 -5.26 -5.03 8.50
N PRO A 363 -6.40 -4.69 7.87
CA PRO A 363 -7.15 -5.66 7.09
C PRO A 363 -6.27 -6.24 5.96
N PRO A 364 -6.48 -7.51 5.58
CA PRO A 364 -5.80 -8.13 4.45
C PRO A 364 -6.01 -7.35 3.15
N GLY A 365 -5.14 -7.57 2.17
CA GLY A 365 -5.23 -6.91 0.86
C GLY A 365 -4.91 -5.41 0.87
N SER A 366 -4.71 -4.80 2.05
CA SER A 366 -4.01 -3.52 2.17
C SER A 366 -2.52 -3.70 1.82
N ARG A 367 -1.85 -2.62 1.44
CA ARG A 367 -0.38 -2.59 1.33
C ARG A 367 0.31 -2.50 2.70
N GLN A 368 -0.47 -2.47 3.77
CA GLN A 368 0.02 -2.27 5.11
C GLN A 368 0.36 -3.62 5.75
N GLU A 369 1.52 -3.64 6.41
CA GLU A 369 1.94 -4.74 7.27
C GLU A 369 1.54 -4.46 8.72
N VAL A 370 1.74 -5.46 9.59
CA VAL A 370 1.55 -5.33 11.04
C VAL A 370 2.38 -4.17 11.59
N ARG A 371 1.78 -3.33 12.44
CA ARG A 371 2.41 -2.12 12.98
C ARG A 371 2.58 -2.20 14.49
N THR A 372 3.72 -1.73 14.99
CA THR A 372 3.94 -1.49 16.43
C THR A 372 3.67 -0.02 16.75
N HIS A 373 2.48 0.27 17.24
CA HIS A 373 2.11 1.60 17.70
C HIS A 373 2.71 1.88 19.06
N LEU A 374 3.59 2.89 19.11
CA LEU A 374 4.18 3.44 20.32
C LEU A 374 3.31 4.62 20.76
N LEU A 375 2.67 4.52 21.92
CA LEU A 375 1.82 5.55 22.49
C LEU A 375 2.54 6.20 23.68
N ILE A 376 2.58 7.53 23.69
CA ILE A 376 3.10 8.33 24.81
C ILE A 376 1.91 9.06 25.40
N ASP A 377 1.57 8.74 26.65
CA ASP A 377 0.39 9.29 27.35
C ASP A 377 -0.88 9.13 26.51
N GLY A 378 -1.03 7.96 25.89
CA GLY A 378 -2.15 7.62 25.00
C GLY A 378 -2.08 8.15 23.57
N MET A 379 -1.12 9.02 23.25
CA MET A 379 -1.01 9.61 21.91
C MET A 379 0.01 8.88 21.04
N PRO A 380 -0.32 8.56 19.77
CA PRO A 380 0.59 7.80 18.92
C PRO A 380 1.81 8.62 18.51
N LEU A 381 3.00 8.11 18.84
CA LEU A 381 4.28 8.80 18.67
C LEU A 381 4.60 9.02 17.19
N VAL A 382 4.54 7.96 16.37
CA VAL A 382 5.02 8.01 14.98
C VAL A 382 4.23 9.03 14.14
N PRO A 383 2.89 9.04 14.11
CA PRO A 383 2.16 10.06 13.35
C PRO A 383 2.37 11.48 13.89
N ARG A 384 2.69 11.64 15.19
CA ARG A 384 3.03 12.94 15.81
C ARG A 384 4.37 13.47 15.32
N VAL A 385 5.41 12.62 15.31
CA VAL A 385 6.80 13.04 15.10
C VAL A 385 7.42 12.51 13.81
N PHE A 386 6.70 11.84 12.92
CA PHE A 386 7.22 11.39 11.63
C PHE A 386 6.10 11.19 10.61
N SER A 387 5.82 12.24 9.84
CA SER A 387 4.75 12.25 8.82
C SER A 387 5.13 11.60 7.49
N LEU A 388 6.33 11.02 7.36
CA LEU A 388 6.85 10.49 6.09
C LEU A 388 6.97 8.96 6.08
N GLY A 389 6.36 8.28 7.06
CA GLY A 389 6.55 6.86 7.25
C GLY A 389 5.51 6.17 8.09
N VAL A 390 5.77 4.89 8.36
CA VAL A 390 4.95 4.00 9.16
C VAL A 390 5.76 3.48 10.34
N ALA A 391 5.06 3.18 11.43
CA ALA A 391 5.66 2.54 12.58
C ALA A 391 6.31 1.19 12.19
N ALA A 392 7.43 0.87 12.82
CA ALA A 392 8.15 -0.36 12.55
C ALA A 392 7.30 -1.61 12.88
N MET A 393 7.61 -2.71 12.20
CA MET A 393 6.98 -4.01 12.44
C MET A 393 7.43 -4.61 13.79
N PRO A 394 6.57 -5.41 14.46
CA PRO A 394 6.92 -6.07 15.73
C PRO A 394 8.22 -6.87 15.68
N ASP A 395 8.49 -7.54 14.56
CA ASP A 395 9.70 -8.35 14.36
C ASP A 395 11.00 -7.53 14.53
N ARG A 396 10.97 -6.22 14.23
CA ARG A 396 12.15 -5.34 14.29
C ARG A 396 12.35 -4.72 15.67
N VAL A 397 11.26 -4.36 16.35
CA VAL A 397 11.33 -3.57 17.58
C VAL A 397 11.06 -4.37 18.85
N LEU A 398 10.34 -5.50 18.75
CA LEU A 398 10.01 -6.36 19.89
C LEU A 398 10.78 -7.69 19.87
N GLN A 399 11.00 -8.27 18.68
CA GLN A 399 11.61 -9.61 18.56
C GLN A 399 13.10 -9.58 18.17
N CYS A 400 13.68 -8.39 17.99
CA CYS A 400 15.11 -8.24 17.72
C CYS A 400 15.89 -8.16 19.05
N GLU A 401 17.07 -8.78 19.12
CA GLU A 401 17.96 -8.71 20.29
C GLU A 401 18.34 -7.27 20.67
N SER A 402 18.39 -6.38 19.66
CA SER A 402 18.64 -4.94 19.82
C SER A 402 17.36 -4.09 19.71
N GLY A 403 16.20 -4.65 20.04
CA GLY A 403 14.91 -3.95 20.01
C GLY A 403 14.74 -2.91 21.12
N LEU A 404 13.52 -2.71 21.59
CA LEU A 404 13.17 -1.72 22.61
C LEU A 404 13.62 -2.08 24.05
N VAL A 405 14.45 -3.10 24.25
CA VAL A 405 14.95 -3.42 25.60
C VAL A 405 16.02 -2.39 26.00
N ALA A 406 15.74 -1.64 27.07
CA ALA A 406 16.63 -0.58 27.54
C ALA A 406 17.79 -1.14 28.40
N THR A 407 19.03 -0.83 27.99
CA THR A 407 20.26 -1.18 28.71
C THR A 407 21.04 0.08 29.13
N VAL A 408 22.03 -0.06 30.00
CA VAL A 408 22.90 1.06 30.43
C VAL A 408 23.64 1.68 29.24
N GLU A 409 24.10 0.85 28.31
CA GLU A 409 24.72 1.32 27.08
C GLU A 409 23.65 1.84 26.10
N PRO A 410 23.77 3.08 25.59
CA PRO A 410 22.80 3.66 24.65
C PRO A 410 22.71 2.85 23.36
N ARG A 411 21.50 2.73 22.80
CA ARG A 411 21.27 2.00 21.56
C ARG A 411 20.31 2.73 20.64
N ASP A 412 20.67 2.81 19.37
CA ASP A 412 19.81 3.33 18.32
C ASP A 412 18.81 2.25 17.85
N VAL A 413 17.52 2.50 18.05
CA VAL A 413 16.44 1.64 17.57
C VAL A 413 15.64 2.38 16.51
N LYS A 414 15.54 1.80 15.31
CA LYS A 414 14.67 2.32 14.26
C LYS A 414 13.21 2.00 14.57
N ILE A 415 12.43 3.03 14.90
CA ILE A 415 11.03 2.89 15.32
C ILE A 415 10.03 3.25 14.22
N ALA A 416 10.47 3.87 13.12
CA ALA A 416 9.64 4.07 11.92
C ALA A 416 10.47 4.05 10.63
N ASP A 417 9.91 3.46 9.59
CA ASP A 417 10.47 3.41 8.24
C ASP A 417 9.69 4.34 7.29
N PRO A 418 10.34 4.97 6.30
CA PRO A 418 9.61 5.71 5.28
C PRO A 418 8.91 4.78 4.27
N ASP A 419 7.92 5.25 3.50
CA ASP A 419 7.35 4.50 2.34
C ASP A 419 8.38 4.19 1.26
N CYS A 420 9.38 5.06 1.21
CA CYS A 420 10.33 5.13 0.13
C CYS A 420 11.56 4.29 0.51
N VAL A 421 12.73 4.90 0.50
CA VAL A 421 13.95 4.36 1.09
C VAL A 421 14.48 5.39 2.08
N GLU A 422 15.25 4.94 3.06
CA GLU A 422 15.75 5.80 4.14
C GLU A 422 16.55 7.00 3.60
N GLU A 423 17.29 6.82 2.51
CA GLU A 423 18.03 7.87 1.82
C GLU A 423 17.13 8.96 1.21
N CYS A 424 15.86 8.65 0.94
CA CYS A 424 14.90 9.54 0.29
C CYS A 424 14.01 10.28 1.30
N CYS A 425 13.50 9.65 2.34
CA CYS A 425 12.58 10.34 3.28
C CYS A 425 13.06 10.30 4.74
N GLY A 426 14.25 9.77 4.99
CA GLY A 426 14.75 9.52 6.34
C GLY A 426 14.02 8.36 7.04
N ALA A 427 14.41 8.08 8.28
CA ALA A 427 13.72 7.20 9.20
C ALA A 427 13.70 7.84 10.59
N LEU A 428 12.83 7.33 11.47
CA LEU A 428 12.77 7.76 12.87
C LEU A 428 13.49 6.75 13.74
N TYR A 429 14.49 7.23 14.47
CA TYR A 429 15.24 6.47 15.46
C TYR A 429 14.94 6.99 16.86
N ALA A 430 15.02 6.10 17.84
CA ALA A 430 15.10 6.42 19.26
C ALA A 430 16.43 5.89 19.78
N GLU A 431 17.28 6.76 20.30
CA GLU A 431 18.41 6.35 21.13
C GLU A 431 17.87 6.05 22.53
N ILE A 432 17.95 4.79 22.96
CA ILE A 432 17.38 4.30 24.22
C ILE A 432 18.50 4.02 25.21
N ARG A 433 18.39 4.59 26.41
CA ARG A 433 19.37 4.43 27.49
C ARG A 433 18.67 4.22 28.84
N ARG A 434 19.16 3.28 29.64
CA ARG A 434 18.76 3.10 31.03
C ARG A 434 19.64 3.92 31.96
N ASP A 435 19.01 4.69 32.82
CA ASP A 435 19.62 5.30 34.00
C ASP A 435 19.23 4.49 35.24
N GLU A 436 20.09 3.56 35.64
CA GLU A 436 19.85 2.70 36.81
C GLU A 436 19.81 3.49 38.12
N ALA A 437 20.61 4.56 38.24
CA ALA A 437 20.65 5.37 39.45
C ALA A 437 19.37 6.22 39.59
N GLY A 438 18.85 6.73 38.48
CA GLY A 438 17.60 7.49 38.43
C GLY A 438 16.33 6.65 38.37
N GLY A 439 16.44 5.32 38.16
CA GLY A 439 15.29 4.43 37.96
C GLY A 439 14.49 4.76 36.69
N ARG A 440 15.17 5.22 35.63
CA ARG A 440 14.53 5.79 34.43
C ARG A 440 15.04 5.17 33.14
N VAL A 441 14.21 5.21 32.11
CA VAL A 441 14.60 4.97 30.72
C VAL A 441 14.44 6.27 29.95
N GLU A 442 15.50 6.70 29.27
CA GLU A 442 15.51 7.90 28.45
C GLU A 442 15.53 7.53 26.98
N TRP A 443 14.70 8.21 26.18
CA TRP A 443 14.74 8.14 24.73
C TRP A 443 15.14 9.50 24.18
N GLU A 444 16.07 9.54 23.24
CA GLU A 444 16.33 10.70 22.39
C GLU A 444 15.90 10.40 20.95
N LEU A 445 14.87 11.09 20.47
CA LEU A 445 14.33 10.87 19.14
C LEU A 445 15.13 11.63 18.08
N ARG A 446 15.41 10.97 16.95
CA ARG A 446 16.16 11.56 15.83
C ARG A 446 15.60 11.17 14.47
N ARG A 447 15.59 12.11 13.54
CA ARG A 447 15.27 11.88 12.11
C ARG A 447 16.53 11.96 11.26
N THR A 448 16.74 11.02 10.35
CA THR A 448 18.00 10.96 9.56
C THR A 448 18.12 11.98 8.41
N ARG A 449 17.01 12.48 7.84
CA ARG A 449 17.01 13.44 6.70
C ARG A 449 16.43 14.82 7.04
N SER A 450 16.20 15.12 8.32
CA SER A 450 15.74 16.45 8.75
C SER A 450 16.96 17.31 9.06
N ALA A 451 17.16 18.41 8.31
CA ALA A 451 18.20 19.41 8.60
C ALA A 451 17.94 20.15 9.93
N HIS A 452 16.70 20.11 10.42
CA HIS A 452 16.34 20.55 11.76
C HIS A 452 16.42 19.37 12.71
N GLU A 453 17.28 19.48 13.73
CA GLU A 453 17.37 18.56 14.87
C GLU A 453 16.05 18.57 15.64
N HIS A 454 15.06 17.81 15.18
CA HIS A 454 13.98 17.41 16.05
C HIS A 454 14.54 16.39 17.03
N ARG A 455 15.13 16.89 18.12
CA ARG A 455 15.53 16.11 19.29
C ARG A 455 14.46 16.30 20.36
N GLU A 456 13.61 15.30 20.49
CA GLU A 456 12.67 15.24 21.60
C GLU A 456 13.18 14.20 22.57
N ARG A 457 13.25 14.57 23.85
CA ARG A 457 13.64 13.66 24.92
C ARG A 457 12.40 13.19 25.67
N LEU A 458 12.24 11.89 25.76
CA LEU A 458 11.18 11.23 26.54
C LEU A 458 11.83 10.49 27.70
N VAL A 459 11.14 10.48 28.85
CA VAL A 459 11.63 9.83 30.07
C VAL A 459 10.51 8.98 30.63
N PHE A 460 10.83 7.72 30.94
CA PHE A 460 9.89 6.75 31.46
C PHE A 460 10.39 6.20 32.79
N ASP A 461 9.46 5.80 33.66
CA ASP A 461 9.78 4.94 34.79
C ASP A 461 10.30 3.60 34.29
N ALA A 462 11.46 3.17 34.80
CA ALA A 462 12.14 1.98 34.28
C ALA A 462 11.35 0.68 34.55
N ALA A 463 10.67 0.57 35.70
CA ALA A 463 9.93 -0.62 36.05
C ALA A 463 8.65 -0.75 35.19
N ALA A 464 7.93 0.35 34.98
CA ALA A 464 6.78 0.40 34.09
C ALA A 464 7.16 0.10 32.63
N TYR A 465 8.30 0.66 32.17
CA TYR A 465 8.85 0.39 30.85
C TYR A 465 9.13 -1.10 30.65
N ASP A 466 9.85 -1.72 31.58
CA ASP A 466 10.21 -3.14 31.48
C ASP A 466 8.99 -4.06 31.53
N ALA A 467 8.01 -3.74 32.38
CA ALA A 467 6.76 -4.47 32.44
C ALA A 467 6.00 -4.41 31.11
N GLU A 468 5.94 -3.24 30.46
CA GLU A 468 5.27 -3.11 29.16
C GLU A 468 6.03 -3.85 28.05
N ILE A 469 7.36 -3.76 28.01
CA ILE A 469 8.19 -4.49 27.05
C ILE A 469 8.02 -6.00 27.23
N ALA A 470 8.07 -6.51 28.46
CA ALA A 470 7.89 -7.93 28.75
C ALA A 470 6.49 -8.42 28.34
N ARG A 471 5.44 -7.64 28.64
CA ARG A 471 4.05 -7.94 28.26
C ARG A 471 3.91 -8.04 26.74
N VAL A 472 4.38 -7.03 26.00
CA VAL A 472 4.18 -6.99 24.54
C VAL A 472 5.11 -7.96 23.79
N SER A 473 6.30 -8.25 24.31
CA SER A 473 7.23 -9.21 23.69
C SER A 473 6.75 -10.66 23.82
N SER A 474 5.86 -10.93 24.79
CA SER A 474 5.23 -12.22 24.99
C SER A 474 3.90 -12.36 24.22
N ASP A 475 3.44 -11.30 23.57
CA ASP A 475 2.19 -11.27 22.82
C ASP A 475 2.42 -11.62 21.34
N PHE A 476 1.88 -12.76 20.92
CA PHE A 476 1.89 -13.26 19.55
C PHE A 476 0.48 -13.46 18.98
N THR A 477 -0.55 -12.86 19.59
CA THR A 477 -1.94 -13.03 19.12
C THR A 477 -2.19 -12.33 17.79
N TRP A 478 -1.34 -11.39 17.43
CA TRP A 478 -1.35 -10.69 16.13
C TRP A 478 -0.82 -11.53 14.97
N GLU A 479 -0.14 -12.65 15.25
CA GLU A 479 0.39 -13.53 14.21
C GLU A 479 -0.73 -14.40 13.62
N TRP A 480 -0.90 -14.34 12.30
CA TRP A 480 -1.65 -15.37 11.57
C TRP A 480 -0.77 -16.62 11.37
N PRO A 481 -1.35 -17.79 11.03
CA PRO A 481 -0.63 -19.06 11.03
C PRO A 481 0.66 -19.07 10.21
N ALA A 482 0.65 -18.54 8.98
CA ALA A 482 1.84 -18.48 8.14
C ALA A 482 2.94 -17.56 8.70
N ARG A 483 2.58 -16.45 9.36
CA ARG A 483 3.56 -15.54 9.99
C ARG A 483 4.16 -16.15 11.25
N ARG A 484 3.36 -16.84 12.06
CA ARG A 484 3.84 -17.63 13.20
C ARG A 484 4.82 -18.71 12.74
N ALA A 485 4.46 -19.43 11.67
CA ALA A 485 5.35 -20.42 11.07
C ALA A 485 6.66 -19.79 10.58
N ALA A 486 6.60 -18.60 9.96
CA ALA A 486 7.79 -17.89 9.51
C ALA A 486 8.73 -17.53 10.68
N ARG A 487 8.20 -17.02 11.80
CA ARG A 487 8.99 -16.75 13.01
C ARG A 487 9.63 -18.02 13.56
N LEU A 488 8.85 -19.06 13.80
CA LEU A 488 9.36 -20.34 14.31
C LEU A 488 10.41 -20.95 13.37
N LEU A 489 10.21 -20.82 12.05
CA LEU A 489 11.18 -21.31 11.07
C LEU A 489 12.50 -20.52 11.11
N ARG A 490 12.49 -19.20 11.37
CA ARG A 490 13.73 -18.42 11.58
C ARG A 490 14.56 -18.99 12.73
N GLU A 491 13.91 -19.36 13.82
CA GLU A 491 14.57 -19.95 15.00
C GLU A 491 15.15 -21.34 14.68
N ARG A 492 14.53 -22.12 13.78
CA ARG A 492 15.01 -23.45 13.39
C ARG A 492 16.07 -23.45 12.30
N LEU A 493 16.09 -22.43 11.43
CA LEU A 493 17.05 -22.28 10.34
C LEU A 493 18.28 -21.50 10.81
N ALA A 494 19.03 -22.09 11.74
CA ALA A 494 20.28 -21.52 12.24
C ALA A 494 21.24 -21.19 11.07
N PRO A 495 22.07 -20.13 11.19
CA PRO A 495 23.04 -19.74 10.15
C PRO A 495 23.89 -20.92 9.65
N ASP A 496 24.32 -21.80 10.57
CA ASP A 496 25.14 -22.96 10.26
C ASP A 496 24.46 -23.96 9.31
N LEU A 497 23.13 -24.11 9.41
CA LEU A 497 22.38 -24.99 8.52
C LEU A 497 22.42 -24.48 7.08
N MET A 498 22.29 -23.17 6.89
CA MET A 498 22.31 -22.56 5.56
C MET A 498 23.74 -22.51 5.00
N ALA A 499 24.74 -22.27 5.86
CA ALA A 499 26.15 -22.27 5.50
C ALA A 499 26.62 -23.62 4.93
N ARG A 500 26.07 -24.75 5.40
CA ARG A 500 26.33 -26.08 4.84
C ARG A 500 26.04 -26.17 3.32
N TRP A 501 25.11 -25.35 2.83
CA TRP A 501 24.71 -25.32 1.43
C TRP A 501 25.32 -24.14 0.66
N ASP A 502 26.31 -23.45 1.26
CA ASP A 502 26.85 -22.16 0.82
C ASP A 502 25.76 -21.13 0.56
N CYS A 503 24.71 -21.14 1.38
CA CYS A 503 23.57 -20.25 1.24
C CYS A 503 23.52 -19.29 2.42
N ARG A 504 23.12 -18.04 2.15
CA ARG A 504 22.82 -17.04 3.19
C ARG A 504 21.32 -16.86 3.32
N LEU A 505 20.78 -17.12 4.52
CA LEU A 505 19.36 -16.86 4.80
C LEU A 505 19.07 -15.37 4.59
N GLY A 506 18.02 -15.09 3.83
CA GLY A 506 17.47 -13.77 3.64
C GLY A 506 16.23 -13.60 4.50
N LEU A 507 15.12 -13.20 3.87
CA LEU A 507 13.84 -13.01 4.52
C LEU A 507 13.13 -14.34 4.77
N VAL A 508 12.53 -14.51 5.95
CA VAL A 508 11.48 -15.53 6.21
C VAL A 508 10.26 -14.78 6.74
N ASN A 509 9.19 -14.71 5.98
CA ASN A 509 8.01 -13.91 6.34
C ASN A 509 6.71 -14.49 5.76
N SER A 510 5.60 -13.95 6.23
CA SER A 510 4.32 -13.99 5.54
C SER A 510 3.79 -12.55 5.48
N TRP A 511 3.29 -12.14 4.31
CA TRP A 511 2.82 -10.78 4.05
C TRP A 511 1.33 -10.66 4.39
N ASN A 512 0.89 -9.50 4.87
CA ASN A 512 -0.53 -9.27 5.18
C ASN A 512 -1.43 -9.37 3.94
N SER A 513 -0.88 -9.07 2.78
CA SER A 513 -1.57 -9.22 1.49
C SER A 513 -1.70 -10.68 1.02
N ASP A 514 -0.97 -11.60 1.64
CA ASP A 514 -0.93 -13.03 1.28
C ASP A 514 -0.77 -13.91 2.51
N ARG A 515 -1.76 -13.85 3.42
CA ARG A 515 -1.70 -14.46 4.75
C ARG A 515 -1.62 -15.98 4.76
N SER A 516 -1.93 -16.63 3.65
CA SER A 516 -1.84 -18.09 3.54
C SER A 516 -0.50 -18.57 3.00
N ILE A 517 0.45 -17.66 2.70
CA ILE A 517 1.74 -18.02 2.12
C ILE A 517 2.86 -17.68 3.09
N LEU A 518 3.67 -18.69 3.39
CA LEU A 518 5.00 -18.51 3.96
C LEU A 518 5.99 -18.38 2.81
N GLU A 519 6.80 -17.34 2.86
CA GLU A 519 7.89 -17.07 1.93
C GLU A 519 9.23 -17.07 2.66
N LEU A 520 10.18 -17.82 2.11
CA LEU A 520 11.57 -17.84 2.52
C LEU A 520 12.45 -17.49 1.33
N SER A 521 13.35 -16.53 1.50
CA SER A 521 14.37 -16.18 0.52
C SER A 521 15.77 -16.43 1.06
N PHE A 522 16.68 -16.81 0.19
CA PHE A 522 18.10 -16.99 0.50
C PHE A 522 18.94 -16.72 -0.75
N SER A 523 20.21 -16.40 -0.54
CA SER A 523 21.16 -16.14 -1.63
C SER A 523 22.27 -17.19 -1.68
N TYR A 524 22.85 -17.36 -2.86
CA TYR A 524 24.01 -18.22 -3.10
C TYR A 524 25.04 -17.50 -3.99
N PRO A 525 26.35 -17.58 -3.70
CA PRO A 525 26.90 -17.99 -2.40
C PRO A 525 26.61 -16.92 -1.33
N ASP A 526 26.62 -15.65 -1.74
CA ASP A 526 26.45 -14.49 -0.88
C ASP A 526 25.25 -13.64 -1.31
N ALA A 527 24.82 -12.73 -0.43
CA ALA A 527 23.86 -11.69 -0.78
C ALA A 527 24.49 -10.68 -1.76
N PRO A 528 23.68 -10.03 -2.63
CA PRO A 528 24.20 -8.97 -3.49
C PRO A 528 24.88 -7.88 -2.66
N SER A 529 26.11 -7.52 -3.05
CA SER A 529 26.87 -6.43 -2.45
C SER A 529 27.32 -5.47 -3.53
N SER A 530 27.15 -4.17 -3.30
CA SER A 530 27.65 -3.13 -4.19
C SER A 530 29.19 -3.09 -4.26
N ALA A 531 29.88 -3.74 -3.32
CA ALA A 531 31.33 -3.80 -3.25
C ALA A 531 31.94 -5.01 -3.96
N SER A 532 31.13 -5.89 -4.56
CA SER A 532 31.59 -7.14 -5.16
C SER A 532 30.81 -7.49 -6.41
N ASP A 533 31.54 -7.63 -7.52
CA ASP A 533 31.00 -8.10 -8.81
C ASP A 533 30.86 -9.63 -8.88
N ARG A 534 31.00 -10.33 -7.75
CA ARG A 534 30.85 -11.79 -7.71
C ARG A 534 29.43 -12.20 -8.17
N PRO A 535 29.31 -13.18 -9.06
CA PRO A 535 28.02 -13.73 -9.45
C PRO A 535 27.26 -14.26 -8.23
N TRP A 536 25.96 -13.99 -8.17
CA TRP A 536 25.09 -14.47 -7.11
C TRP A 536 23.75 -14.93 -7.69
N LEU A 537 23.01 -15.72 -6.92
CA LEU A 537 21.63 -16.11 -7.18
C LEU A 537 20.79 -15.84 -5.94
N GLN A 538 19.54 -15.44 -6.13
CA GLN A 538 18.55 -15.40 -5.07
C GLN A 538 17.43 -16.38 -5.38
N PHE A 539 17.10 -17.16 -4.36
CA PHE A 539 16.08 -18.18 -4.38
C PHE A 539 14.91 -17.75 -3.49
N VAL A 540 13.72 -18.19 -3.86
CA VAL A 540 12.49 -18.06 -3.08
C VAL A 540 11.82 -19.43 -2.97
N TYR A 541 11.60 -19.86 -1.75
CA TYR A 541 10.73 -20.98 -1.39
C TYR A 541 9.40 -20.44 -0.89
N ARG A 542 8.30 -20.98 -1.40
CA ARG A 542 6.94 -20.64 -0.98
C ARG A 542 6.17 -21.89 -0.64
N THR A 543 5.44 -21.85 0.47
CA THR A 543 4.52 -22.92 0.85
C THR A 543 3.24 -22.32 1.42
N GLU A 544 2.14 -23.02 1.20
CA GLU A 544 0.85 -22.66 1.78
C GLU A 544 0.77 -23.10 3.24
N ILE A 545 0.35 -22.19 4.10
CA ILE A 545 -0.06 -22.42 5.48
C ILE A 545 -1.40 -21.68 5.63
N PRO A 546 -2.53 -22.40 5.58
CA PRO A 546 -3.85 -21.76 5.48
C PRO A 546 -4.09 -20.73 6.59
N ASP A 547 -4.54 -19.53 6.22
CA ASP A 547 -5.09 -18.59 7.19
C ASP A 547 -6.52 -19.02 7.52
N ALA A 548 -6.68 -19.89 8.52
CA ALA A 548 -7.98 -20.40 8.94
C ALA A 548 -8.06 -20.53 10.47
N ALA A 549 -9.25 -20.34 11.03
CA ALA A 549 -9.48 -20.44 12.48
C ALA A 549 -9.16 -21.83 13.05
N ALA A 550 -9.24 -22.88 12.22
CA ALA A 550 -8.93 -24.25 12.61
C ALA A 550 -7.43 -24.57 12.68
N VAL A 551 -6.56 -23.69 12.17
CA VAL A 551 -5.10 -23.92 12.19
C VAL A 551 -4.56 -23.48 13.55
N ASP A 552 -4.28 -24.46 14.41
CA ASP A 552 -3.71 -24.26 15.74
C ASP A 552 -2.17 -24.29 15.75
N ASP A 553 -1.58 -24.04 16.93
CA ASP A 553 -0.13 -24.03 17.12
C ASP A 553 0.53 -25.37 16.81
N ARG A 554 -0.19 -26.48 17.03
CA ARG A 554 0.32 -27.82 16.76
C ARG A 554 0.44 -28.03 15.25
N ALA A 555 -0.58 -27.67 14.48
CA ALA A 555 -0.56 -27.75 13.02
C ALA A 555 0.56 -26.88 12.42
N VAL A 556 0.73 -25.65 12.95
CA VAL A 556 1.85 -24.77 12.57
C VAL A 556 3.19 -25.41 12.89
N GLY A 557 3.38 -25.95 14.10
CA GLY A 557 4.63 -26.61 14.50
C GLY A 557 5.00 -27.81 13.63
N ILE A 558 4.02 -28.64 13.26
CA ILE A 558 4.23 -29.77 12.33
C ILE A 558 4.68 -29.26 10.95
N ALA A 559 4.05 -28.19 10.44
CA ALA A 559 4.45 -27.61 9.16
C ALA A 559 5.88 -27.06 9.21
N VAL A 560 6.25 -26.36 10.29
CA VAL A 560 7.61 -25.83 10.50
C VAL A 560 8.64 -26.95 10.55
N GLU A 561 8.40 -28.02 11.29
CA GLU A 561 9.35 -29.14 11.36
C GLU A 561 9.52 -29.87 10.04
N ARG A 562 8.44 -30.01 9.27
CA ARG A 562 8.53 -30.57 7.91
C ARG A 562 9.41 -29.72 7.01
N ILE A 563 9.22 -28.39 7.03
CA ILE A 563 10.02 -27.45 6.23
C ILE A 563 11.47 -27.46 6.70
N ALA A 564 11.72 -27.36 8.00
CA ALA A 564 13.08 -27.37 8.55
C ALA A 564 13.81 -28.69 8.21
N SER A 565 13.13 -29.84 8.29
CA SER A 565 13.71 -31.14 7.93
C SER A 565 14.07 -31.20 6.44
N GLN A 566 13.21 -30.66 5.56
CA GLN A 566 13.52 -30.54 4.13
C GLN A 566 14.82 -29.75 3.88
N PHE A 567 15.05 -28.65 4.61
CA PHE A 567 16.28 -27.85 4.51
C PHE A 567 17.52 -28.53 5.15
N ARG A 568 17.32 -29.45 6.11
CA ARG A 568 18.39 -30.27 6.71
C ARG A 568 18.85 -31.39 5.78
N GLU A 569 17.91 -32.00 5.08
CA GLU A 569 18.12 -33.22 4.30
C GLU A 569 18.47 -32.92 2.83
N GLY A 570 17.96 -31.83 2.26
CA GLY A 570 18.11 -31.50 0.84
C GLY A 570 18.76 -30.16 0.57
N ASP A 571 19.49 -30.07 -0.55
CA ASP A 571 20.02 -28.79 -1.05
C ASP A 571 18.87 -27.86 -1.43
N PRO A 572 18.70 -26.70 -0.77
CA PRO A 572 17.58 -25.81 -0.99
C PRO A 572 17.54 -25.23 -2.41
N LYS A 573 18.68 -25.20 -3.12
CA LYS A 573 18.75 -24.76 -4.53
C LYS A 573 17.96 -25.67 -5.47
N ARG A 574 17.66 -26.91 -5.08
CA ARG A 574 16.93 -27.89 -5.91
C ARG A 574 15.42 -27.78 -5.84
N PHE A 575 14.88 -27.16 -4.80
CA PHE A 575 13.43 -27.07 -4.60
C PHE A 575 12.91 -25.64 -4.38
N ALA A 576 13.80 -24.66 -4.24
CA ALA A 576 13.44 -23.25 -4.30
C ALA A 576 13.54 -22.70 -5.73
N LYS A 577 12.77 -21.66 -6.03
CA LYS A 577 12.76 -21.01 -7.35
C LYS A 577 13.78 -19.88 -7.42
N VAL A 578 14.59 -19.83 -8.47
CA VAL A 578 15.44 -18.65 -8.75
C VAL A 578 14.56 -17.47 -9.14
N VAL A 579 14.81 -16.30 -8.54
CA VAL A 579 14.05 -15.07 -8.80
C VAL A 579 14.92 -13.89 -9.20
N SER A 580 16.23 -13.97 -8.98
CA SER A 580 17.20 -12.92 -9.30
C SER A 580 18.63 -13.46 -9.31
N GLY A 581 19.58 -12.69 -9.84
CA GLY A 581 21.00 -13.01 -9.88
C GLY A 581 21.60 -13.08 -11.29
N SER A 582 22.63 -13.92 -11.47
CA SER A 582 23.31 -14.15 -12.74
C SER A 582 22.73 -15.37 -13.47
N LYS A 583 22.31 -15.16 -14.72
CA LYS A 583 21.81 -16.22 -15.61
C LYS A 583 22.91 -17.24 -15.93
N GLU A 584 24.14 -16.78 -16.06
CA GLU A 584 25.33 -17.60 -16.34
C GLU A 584 25.62 -18.52 -15.14
N LEU A 585 25.55 -17.97 -13.91
CA LEU A 585 25.71 -18.75 -12.69
C LEU A 585 24.59 -19.81 -12.57
N ALA A 586 23.33 -19.43 -12.82
CA ALA A 586 22.21 -20.38 -12.81
C ALA A 586 22.45 -21.53 -13.81
N ALA A 587 22.86 -21.21 -15.05
CA ALA A 587 23.17 -22.21 -16.07
C ALA A 587 24.33 -23.12 -15.64
N SER A 588 25.39 -22.56 -15.03
CA SER A 588 26.54 -23.34 -14.54
C SER A 588 26.19 -24.32 -13.42
N LEU A 589 25.13 -24.03 -12.65
CA LEU A 589 24.61 -24.88 -11.58
C LEU A 589 23.50 -25.83 -12.06
N GLY A 590 23.14 -25.79 -13.34
CA GLY A 590 22.03 -26.58 -13.90
C GLY A 590 20.64 -26.15 -13.41
N ILE A 591 20.49 -24.89 -13.02
CA ILE A 591 19.25 -24.35 -12.46
C ILE A 591 18.48 -23.58 -13.55
N PRO A 592 17.18 -23.88 -13.76
CA PRO A 592 16.35 -23.12 -14.68
C PRO A 592 16.23 -21.65 -14.28
N TRP A 593 16.34 -20.76 -15.26
CA TRP A 593 16.21 -19.31 -15.08
C TRP A 593 14.76 -18.83 -15.10
#